data_AF-A0A7W0SDX5-F1
#
_entry.id   AF-A0A7W0SDX5-F1
#
_cell.length_a   1.000
_cell.length_b   1.000
_cell.length_c   1.000
_cell.angle_alpha   90.00
_cell.angle_beta   90.00
_cell.angle_gamma   90.00
#
_symmetry.space_group_name_H-M   'P 1'
#
loop_
_entity.id
_entity.type
_entity.pdbx_description
1 polymer ?
#
loop_
_entity_poly.entity_id
_entity_poly.type
_entity_poly.pdbx_seq_one_letter_code
_entity_poly.pdbx_strand_id
1 'polypeptide(L)' 'KALLPRRGLRLQVVKRTQLHTFAVLPKRWIVERTFAWLSNYRPLAKDYEYHPANSEALILIAASKLMVARLAR' A
#
# COMPACT_ATOMS: atom_id res chain seq x y z
N LYS A 1 15.96 13.40 13.03
CA LYS A 1 15.74 12.32 14.03
C LYS A 1 15.37 11.04 13.31
N ALA A 2 16.30 10.10 13.14
CA ALA A 2 16.01 8.78 12.62
C ALA A 2 15.41 7.95 13.76
N LEU A 3 14.15 7.51 13.61
CA LEU A 3 13.53 6.61 14.58
C LEU A 3 14.16 5.23 14.39
N LEU A 4 14.61 4.62 15.49
CA LEU A 4 15.29 3.32 15.49
C LEU A 4 14.44 2.25 14.81
N PRO A 5 15.02 1.40 13.94
CA PRO A 5 14.25 0.39 13.25
C PRO A 5 14.13 -0.86 14.09
N ARG A 6 12.88 -1.23 14.42
CA ARG A 6 12.58 -2.53 15.04
C ARG A 6 13.00 -3.76 14.21
N ARG A 7 13.51 -3.57 12.97
CA ARG A 7 13.90 -4.64 12.02
C ARG A 7 15.16 -4.33 11.18
N GLY A 8 16.06 -3.44 11.62
CA GLY A 8 17.31 -3.15 10.88
C GLY A 8 17.15 -2.35 9.56
N LEU A 9 15.95 -1.86 9.26
CA LEU A 9 15.68 -1.04 8.06
C LEU A 9 16.00 0.43 8.29
N ARG A 10 16.71 1.11 7.38
CA ARG A 10 16.91 2.57 7.50
C ARG A 10 15.59 3.32 7.23
N LEU A 11 14.91 3.80 8.28
CA LEU A 11 13.70 4.61 8.16
C LEU A 11 14.06 6.06 7.83
N GLN A 12 13.64 6.55 6.66
CA GLN A 12 13.71 7.96 6.31
C GLN A 12 12.29 8.55 6.32
N VAL A 13 12.01 9.40 7.31
CA VAL A 13 10.73 10.13 7.37
C VAL A 13 10.85 11.38 6.51
N VAL A 14 10.13 11.39 5.38
CA VAL A 14 10.02 12.55 4.50
C VAL A 14 8.84 13.40 4.94
N LYS A 15 9.05 14.71 5.12
CA LYS A 15 7.96 15.65 5.47
C LYS A 15 6.96 15.74 4.32
N ARG A 16 5.68 15.94 4.65
CA ARG A 16 4.62 16.17 3.66
C ARG A 16 4.95 17.42 2.82
N THR A 17 4.92 17.29 1.50
CA THR A 17 5.04 18.42 0.56
C THR A 17 3.84 19.36 0.71
N GLN A 18 4.03 20.66 0.44
CA GLN A 18 2.94 21.65 0.40
C GLN A 18 1.81 21.19 -0.54
N LEU A 19 0.56 21.43 -0.12
CA LEU A 19 -0.65 20.83 -0.71
C LEU A 19 -0.90 21.18 -2.19
N HIS A 20 -0.20 22.17 -2.74
CA HIS A 20 -0.50 22.75 -4.05
C HIS A 20 0.62 22.57 -5.08
N THR A 21 1.73 21.92 -4.69
CA THR A 21 2.89 21.73 -5.57
C THR A 21 3.20 20.26 -5.70
N PHE A 22 3.22 19.76 -6.94
CA PHE A 22 3.69 18.40 -7.21
C PHE A 22 5.20 18.32 -6.97
N ALA A 23 5.62 17.47 -6.05
CA ALA A 23 7.02 17.11 -5.86
C ALA A 23 7.20 15.61 -6.06
N VAL A 24 8.21 15.24 -6.83
CA VAL A 24 8.60 13.84 -7.04
C VAL A 24 9.25 13.34 -5.75
N LEU A 25 8.52 12.52 -5.00
CA LEU A 25 9.04 11.87 -3.80
C LEU A 25 9.66 10.52 -4.15
N PRO A 26 10.87 10.21 -3.64
CA PRO A 26 11.51 8.93 -3.89
C PRO A 26 10.63 7.79 -3.37
N LYS A 27 10.48 6.73 -4.17
CA LYS A 27 9.72 5.49 -3.85
C LYS A 27 8.21 5.66 -3.65
N ARG A 28 7.64 6.86 -3.80
CA ARG A 28 6.19 7.11 -3.68
C ARG A 28 5.37 6.26 -4.65
N TRP A 29 5.86 6.10 -5.88
CA TRP A 29 5.20 5.28 -6.90
C TRP A 29 5.00 3.83 -6.46
N ILE A 30 5.86 3.25 -5.60
CA ILE A 30 5.74 1.86 -5.14
C ILE A 30 4.49 1.72 -4.27
N VAL A 31 4.29 2.68 -3.37
CA VAL A 31 3.15 2.74 -2.46
C VAL A 31 1.87 2.98 -3.26
N GLU A 32 1.86 3.99 -4.13
CA GLU A 32 0.72 4.31 -4.98
C GLU A 32 0.34 3.15 -5.90
N ARG A 33 1.32 2.44 -6.45
CA ARG A 33 1.08 1.24 -7.26
C ARG A 33 0.44 0.11 -6.45
N THR A 34 0.85 -0.06 -5.20
CA THR A 34 0.24 -1.05 -4.30
C THR A 34 -1.23 -0.72 -4.06
N PHE A 35 -1.55 0.55 -3.81
CA PHE A 35 -2.94 1.00 -3.70
C PHE A 35 -3.71 0.80 -5.01
N ALA A 36 -3.12 1.10 -6.16
CA ALA A 36 -3.76 0.87 -7.45
C ALA A 36 -4.15 -0.61 -7.67
N TRP A 37 -3.30 -1.56 -7.26
CA TRP A 37 -3.66 -2.99 -7.32
C TRP A 37 -4.80 -3.35 -6.38
N LEU A 38 -4.79 -2.81 -5.15
CA LEU A 38 -5.86 -3.05 -4.18
C LEU A 38 -7.19 -2.44 -4.65
N SER A 39 -7.18 -1.22 -5.19
CA SER A 39 -8.39 -0.55 -5.71
C SER A 39 -8.97 -1.24 -6.94
N ASN A 40 -8.18 -2.01 -7.69
CA ASN A 40 -8.68 -2.83 -8.79
C ASN A 40 -9.43 -4.09 -8.31
N TYR A 41 -9.34 -4.44 -7.03
CA TYR A 41 -10.12 -5.53 -6.46
C TYR A 41 -11.49 -5.00 -6.03
N ARG A 42 -12.54 -5.35 -6.78
CA ARG A 42 -13.90 -4.78 -6.64
C ARG A 42 -14.42 -4.70 -5.19
N PRO A 43 -14.28 -5.72 -4.33
CA PRO A 43 -14.67 -5.62 -2.92
C PRO A 43 -13.96 -4.50 -2.13
N LEU A 44 -12.69 -4.22 -2.43
CA LEU A 44 -11.92 -3.15 -1.77
C LEU A 44 -12.20 -1.76 -2.35
N ALA A 45 -12.99 -1.63 -3.42
CA ALA A 45 -13.28 -0.34 -4.01
C ALA A 45 -14.10 0.56 -3.06
N LYS A 46 -14.84 -0.05 -2.13
CA LYS A 46 -15.56 0.63 -1.06
C LYS A 46 -15.64 -0.32 0.13
N ASP A 47 -15.42 0.21 1.32
CA ASP A 47 -15.54 -0.57 2.56
C ASP A 47 -17.02 -0.90 2.78
N TYR A 48 -17.43 -2.08 2.32
CA TYR A 48 -18.79 -2.61 2.50
C TYR A 48 -18.90 -3.47 3.76
N GLU A 49 -17.76 -3.91 4.29
CA GLU A 49 -17.68 -4.86 5.38
C GLU A 49 -17.88 -4.15 6.72
N TYR A 50 -18.78 -4.68 7.54
CA TYR A 50 -19.01 -4.17 8.88
C TYR A 50 -17.84 -4.45 9.83
N HIS A 51 -17.15 -5.59 9.64
CA HIS A 51 -16.06 -6.02 10.50
C HIS A 51 -14.70 -5.80 9.83
N PRO A 52 -13.72 -5.16 10.51
CA PRO A 52 -12.41 -4.89 9.94
C PRO A 52 -11.63 -6.16 9.60
N ALA A 53 -11.89 -7.27 10.30
CA ALA A 53 -11.28 -8.57 10.02
C ALA A 53 -11.61 -9.07 8.60
N ASN A 54 -12.80 -8.76 8.09
CA ASN A 54 -13.19 -9.14 6.73
C ASN A 54 -12.41 -8.31 5.70
N SER A 55 -12.32 -7.00 5.90
CA SER A 55 -11.53 -6.11 5.03
C SER A 55 -10.05 -6.52 5.02
N GLU A 56 -9.48 -6.90 6.17
CA GLU A 56 -8.12 -7.44 6.27
C GLU A 56 -7.96 -8.72 5.45
N ALA A 57 -8.87 -9.68 5.60
CA ALA A 57 -8.86 -10.92 4.81
C ALA A 57 -8.92 -10.63 3.30
N LEU A 58 -9.75 -9.68 2.87
CA LEU A 58 -9.86 -9.29 1.47
C LEU A 58 -8.56 -8.65 0.93
N ILE A 59 -7.86 -7.83 1.73
CA ILE A 59 -6.55 -7.27 1.37
C ILE A 59 -5.53 -8.41 1.14
N LEU A 60 -5.49 -9.39 2.05
CA LEU A 60 -4.57 -10.54 1.94
C LEU A 60 -4.88 -11.39 0.69
N ILE A 61 -6.16 -11.60 0.39
CA ILE A 61 -6.60 -12.33 -0.81
C ILE A 61 -6.19 -11.56 -2.08
N ALA A 62 -6.42 -10.24 -2.13
CA ALA A 62 -6.05 -9.41 -3.28
C ALA A 62 -4.53 -9.44 -3.53
N ALA A 63 -3.72 -9.33 -2.47
CA ALA A 63 -2.27 -9.44 -2.56
C ALA A 63 -1.83 -10.84 -3.03
N SER A 64 -2.44 -11.91 -2.52
CA SER A 64 -2.13 -13.29 -2.92
C SER A 64 -2.44 -13.54 -4.40
N LYS A 65 -3.58 -13.06 -4.90
CA LYS A 65 -3.95 -13.13 -6.33
C LYS A 65 -2.90 -12.45 -7.22
N LEU A 66 -2.42 -11.28 -6.81
CA LEU A 66 -1.36 -10.57 -7.53
C LEU A 66 -0.05 -11.39 -7.56
N MET A 67 0.32 -12.03 -6.45
CA MET A 67 1.52 -12.88 -6.40
C MET A 67 1.38 -14.11 -7.30
N VAL A 68 0.24 -14.79 -7.27
CA VAL A 68 -0.03 -15.93 -8.16
C VAL A 68 0.05 -15.52 -9.62
N ALA A 69 -0.55 -14.39 -10.01
CA ALA A 69 -0.49 -13.87 -11.38
C ALA A 69 0.94 -13.53 -11.84
N ARG A 70 1.84 -13.18 -10.91
CA ARG A 70 3.26 -12.93 -11.21
C ARG A 70 4.07 -14.21 -11.34
N LEU A 71 3.73 -15.25 -10.57
CA LEU A 71 4.41 -16.54 -10.63
C LEU A 71 4.01 -17.33 -11.86
N ALA A 72 2.77 -17.18 -12.31
CA ALA A 72 2.25 -17.83 -13.52
C ALA A 72 2.73 -17.17 -14.83
N ARG A 73 3.50 -16.09 -14.74
CA ARG A 73 4.06 -15.36 -15.89
C ARG A 73 5.56 -15.60 -15.97
#